data_AF-A0A2R5GI72-F1
#
_entry.id   AF-A0A2R5GI72-F1
#
_cell.length_a   1.000
_cell.length_b   1.000
_cell.length_c   1.000
_cell.angle_alpha   90.00
_cell.angle_beta   90.00
_cell.angle_gamma   90.00
#
_symmetry.space_group_name_H-M   'P 1'
#
loop_
_entity.id
_entity.type
_entity.pdbx_description
1 polymer ?
#
loop_
_entity_poly.entity_id
_entity_poly.type
_entity_poly.pdbx_seq_one_letter_code
_entity_poly.pdbx_strand_id
1 'polypeptide(L)'
;GVSTDGGKSFSLNVIPTSATAGFDIRVPVTMPIKDVRKMLDDWCCEAGMSWMFDPKTGHDDRDIHAVSSIDENDEWWSVFSEATKGVGVKVSPEIFPAGTDSRFLRGVNIPAFGFSPMARSPVLLHEHNEYLERSVFLEGIAVYDKILPALANHYKN
;
A
#
# COMPACT_ATOMS: atom_id res chain seq x y z
N GLY A 1 7.02 2.68 -38.84
CA GLY A 1 7.03 1.59 -39.81
C GLY A 1 6.89 0.28 -39.07
N VAL A 2 6.28 -0.71 -39.72
CA VAL A 2 6.03 -2.04 -39.16
C VAL A 2 6.90 -3.03 -39.93
N SER A 3 7.47 -4.03 -39.26
CA SER A 3 8.21 -5.11 -39.93
C SER A 3 7.29 -5.88 -40.87
N THR A 4 7.86 -6.59 -41.85
CA THR A 4 7.10 -7.30 -42.89
C THR A 4 6.18 -8.39 -42.35
N ASP A 5 6.35 -8.82 -41.10
CA ASP A 5 5.50 -9.79 -40.41
C ASP A 5 4.39 -9.15 -39.56
N GLY A 6 4.18 -7.84 -39.70
CA GLY A 6 3.17 -7.10 -38.94
C GLY A 6 3.61 -6.68 -37.54
N GLY A 7 4.91 -6.57 -37.27
CA GLY A 7 5.42 -6.10 -35.98
C GLY A 7 5.74 -7.22 -34.99
N LYS A 8 5.83 -8.47 -35.45
CA LYS A 8 6.18 -9.62 -34.61
C LYS A 8 7.69 -9.73 -34.39
N SER A 9 8.48 -9.20 -35.31
CA SER A 9 9.95 -9.08 -35.20
C SER A 9 10.43 -7.63 -35.36
N PHE A 10 11.74 -7.40 -35.24
CA PHE A 10 12.36 -6.08 -35.37
C PHE A 10 12.99 -5.88 -36.76
N SER A 11 13.00 -4.64 -37.25
CA SER A 11 13.68 -4.25 -38.49
C SER A 11 14.67 -3.12 -38.21
N LEU A 12 15.95 -3.35 -38.55
CA LEU A 12 17.06 -2.44 -38.19
C LEU A 12 17.03 -1.10 -38.93
N ASN A 13 16.28 -1.01 -40.03
CA ASN A 13 16.19 0.16 -40.91
C ASN A 13 14.82 0.83 -40.87
N VAL A 14 13.99 0.57 -39.85
CA VAL A 14 12.63 1.09 -39.75
C VAL A 14 12.43 1.81 -38.42
N ILE A 15 12.00 3.07 -38.47
CA ILE A 15 11.58 3.83 -37.28
C ILE A 15 10.19 3.33 -36.86
N PRO A 16 9.93 2.97 -35.59
CA PRO A 16 8.61 2.56 -35.10
C PRO A 16 7.51 3.62 -35.32
N THR A 17 6.25 3.20 -35.48
CA THR A 17 5.10 4.13 -35.56
C THR A 17 4.59 4.59 -34.19
N SER A 18 4.83 3.82 -33.14
CA SER A 18 4.43 4.12 -31.77
C SER A 18 5.39 3.45 -30.79
N ALA A 19 5.40 3.95 -29.56
CA ALA A 19 6.08 3.35 -28.42
C ALA A 19 5.16 3.44 -27.20
N THR A 20 5.32 2.53 -26.26
CA THR A 20 4.57 2.53 -25.00
C THR A 20 5.52 2.15 -23.87
N ALA A 21 5.40 2.84 -22.74
CA ALA A 21 6.13 2.54 -21.52
C ALA A 21 5.13 2.38 -20.36
N GLY A 22 5.41 1.44 -19.47
CA GLY A 22 4.65 1.25 -18.24
C GLY A 22 5.34 1.93 -17.07
N PHE A 23 4.56 2.55 -16.19
CA PHE A 23 5.04 3.19 -14.97
C PHE A 23 4.24 2.70 -13.78
N ASP A 24 4.92 2.39 -12.67
CA ASP A 24 4.31 2.15 -11.37
C ASP A 24 4.51 3.40 -10.50
N ILE A 25 3.42 3.98 -10.03
CA ILE A 25 3.44 5.24 -9.28
C ILE A 25 2.84 5.01 -7.90
N ARG A 26 3.60 5.34 -6.85
CA ARG A 26 3.11 5.36 -5.47
C ARG A 26 2.58 6.76 -5.16
N VAL A 27 1.25 6.89 -5.10
CA VAL A 27 0.58 8.16 -4.79
C VAL A 27 0.46 8.34 -3.26
N PRO A 28 0.88 9.48 -2.70
CA PRO A 28 0.72 9.74 -1.26
C PRO A 28 -0.76 9.90 -0.91
N VAL A 29 -1.14 9.46 0.29
CA VAL A 29 -2.54 9.51 0.77
C VAL A 29 -3.12 10.94 0.82
N THR A 30 -2.27 11.96 0.83
CA THR A 30 -2.64 13.37 0.83
C THR A 30 -3.02 13.94 -0.54
N MET A 31 -2.82 13.18 -1.61
CA MET A 31 -3.11 13.61 -2.98
C MET A 31 -4.30 12.80 -3.53
N PRO A 32 -5.47 13.43 -3.76
CA PRO A 32 -6.61 12.76 -4.38
C PRO A 32 -6.25 12.17 -5.76
N ILE A 33 -6.78 10.98 -6.05
CA ILE A 33 -6.50 10.28 -7.33
C ILE A 33 -6.94 11.11 -8.54
N LYS A 34 -8.05 11.85 -8.42
CA LYS A 34 -8.52 12.76 -9.47
C LYS A 34 -7.51 13.84 -9.85
N ASP A 35 -6.70 14.31 -8.90
CA ASP A 35 -5.71 15.35 -9.14
C ASP A 35 -4.48 14.75 -9.84
N VAL A 36 -4.11 13.51 -9.50
CA VAL A 36 -3.09 12.73 -10.23
C VAL A 36 -3.51 12.50 -11.67
N ARG A 37 -4.77 12.07 -11.89
CA ARG A 37 -5.32 11.85 -13.25
C ARG A 37 -5.24 13.14 -14.07
N LYS A 38 -5.69 14.26 -13.49
CA LYS A 38 -5.58 15.58 -14.15
C LYS A 38 -4.14 15.94 -14.48
N MET A 39 -3.18 15.69 -13.59
CA MET A 39 -1.77 15.97 -13.84
C MET A 39 -1.23 15.13 -15.01
N LEU A 40 -1.58 13.84 -15.08
CA LEU A 40 -1.21 12.97 -16.20
C LEU A 40 -1.86 13.42 -17.51
N ASP A 41 -3.13 13.84 -17.46
CA ASP A 41 -3.85 14.40 -18.61
C ASP A 41 -3.16 15.66 -19.14
N ASP A 42 -2.82 16.60 -18.26
CA ASP A 42 -2.17 17.86 -18.62
C ASP A 42 -0.77 17.61 -19.25
N TRP A 43 0.06 16.76 -18.62
CA TRP A 43 1.39 16.42 -19.14
C TRP A 43 1.33 15.68 -20.49
N CYS A 44 0.40 14.74 -20.64
CA CYS A 44 0.24 14.01 -21.89
C CYS A 44 -0.28 14.93 -23.00
N CYS A 45 -1.23 15.82 -22.69
CA CYS A 45 -1.76 16.79 -23.63
C CYS A 45 -0.65 17.73 -24.15
N GLU A 46 0.18 18.27 -23.27
CA GLU A 46 1.30 19.14 -23.62
C GLU A 46 2.32 18.43 -24.52
N ALA A 47 2.61 17.16 -24.24
CA ALA A 47 3.58 16.38 -24.98
C ALA A 47 3.02 15.70 -26.25
N GLY A 48 1.72 15.85 -26.56
CA GLY A 48 1.06 15.12 -27.65
C GLY A 48 1.04 13.60 -27.45
N MET A 49 0.98 13.15 -26.20
CA MET A 49 0.93 11.76 -25.77
C MET A 49 -0.45 11.40 -25.20
N SER A 50 -0.65 10.13 -24.89
CA SER A 50 -1.81 9.63 -24.15
C SER A 50 -1.39 8.62 -23.11
N TRP A 51 -2.24 8.42 -22.10
CA TRP A 51 -2.03 7.42 -21.05
C TRP A 51 -3.32 6.63 -20.78
N MET A 52 -3.17 5.46 -20.17
CA MET A 52 -4.27 4.63 -19.70
C MET A 52 -3.79 3.75 -18.55
N PHE A 53 -4.71 3.26 -17.73
CA PHE A 53 -4.41 2.20 -16.77
C PHE A 53 -4.14 0.87 -17.49
N ASP A 54 -3.26 0.03 -16.93
CA ASP A 54 -3.06 -1.32 -17.44
C ASP A 54 -4.35 -2.14 -17.21
N PRO A 55 -4.97 -2.70 -18.27
CA PRO A 55 -6.21 -3.46 -18.14
C PRO A 55 -6.05 -4.73 -17.30
N LYS A 56 -4.83 -5.25 -17.11
CA LYS A 56 -4.56 -6.48 -16.37
C LYS A 56 -4.48 -6.27 -14.87
N THR A 57 -4.10 -5.07 -14.41
CA THR A 57 -3.89 -4.80 -12.98
C THR A 57 -5.17 -4.39 -12.26
N GLY A 58 -6.27 -4.19 -13.00
CA GLY A 58 -7.45 -3.51 -12.49
C GLY A 58 -7.15 -2.02 -12.23
N HIS A 59 -8.20 -1.25 -12.03
CA HIS A 59 -8.11 0.15 -11.66
C HIS A 59 -8.88 0.34 -10.35
N ASP A 60 -8.28 1.08 -9.42
CA ASP A 60 -8.98 1.51 -8.22
C ASP A 60 -9.73 2.80 -8.56
N ASP A 61 -11.06 2.69 -8.65
CA ASP A 61 -11.94 3.82 -8.94
C ASP A 61 -12.16 4.75 -7.75
N ARG A 62 -11.54 4.49 -6.61
CA ARG A 62 -11.65 5.35 -5.44
C ARG A 62 -10.88 6.64 -5.67
N ASP A 63 -11.61 7.74 -5.75
CA ASP A 63 -11.04 9.08 -5.86
C ASP A 63 -10.29 9.53 -4.60
N ILE A 64 -10.54 8.87 -3.46
CA ILE A 64 -10.02 9.23 -2.14
C ILE A 64 -9.30 8.03 -1.53
N HIS A 65 -8.12 8.30 -0.95
CA HIS A 65 -7.37 7.34 -0.17
C HIS A 65 -8.01 7.11 1.20
N ALA A 66 -8.54 5.92 1.43
CA ALA A 66 -9.08 5.55 2.74
C ALA A 66 -7.93 5.22 3.71
N VAL A 67 -7.87 5.94 4.82
CA VAL A 67 -6.88 5.78 5.90
C VAL A 67 -7.60 5.54 7.23
N SER A 68 -6.95 4.84 8.14
CA SER A 68 -7.42 4.74 9.53
C SER A 68 -6.84 5.92 10.32
N SER A 69 -7.65 6.54 11.18
CA SER A 69 -7.16 7.63 12.01
C SER A 69 -6.09 7.14 12.99
N ILE A 70 -5.14 8.02 13.28
CA ILE A 70 -4.10 7.84 14.30
C ILE A 70 -4.15 8.96 15.34
N ASP A 71 -5.26 9.70 15.40
CA ASP A 71 -5.48 10.72 16.41
C ASP A 71 -5.65 10.05 17.77
N GLU A 72 -5.10 10.64 18.84
CA GLU A 72 -5.21 10.10 20.20
C GLU A 72 -6.67 9.99 20.68
N ASN A 73 -7.58 10.75 20.06
CA ASN A 73 -9.02 10.73 20.32
C ASN A 73 -9.77 9.71 19.44
N ASP A 74 -9.12 9.08 18.46
CA ASP A 74 -9.72 7.97 17.73
C ASP A 74 -9.80 6.75 18.64
N GLU A 75 -11.00 6.19 18.71
CA GLU A 75 -11.35 5.08 19.59
C GLU A 75 -10.43 3.87 19.41
N TRP A 76 -10.26 3.43 18.16
CA TRP A 76 -9.54 2.19 17.88
C TRP A 76 -8.03 2.39 17.92
N TRP A 77 -7.56 3.55 17.49
CA TRP A 77 -6.15 3.90 17.64
C TRP A 77 -5.75 4.05 19.10
N SER A 78 -6.58 4.71 19.92
CA SER A 78 -6.33 4.88 21.35
C SER A 78 -6.21 3.53 22.05
N VAL A 79 -7.17 2.62 21.88
CA VAL A 79 -7.12 1.27 22.46
C VAL A 79 -5.90 0.48 21.99
N PHE A 80 -5.58 0.52 20.70
CA PHE A 80 -4.41 -0.17 20.14
C PHE A 80 -3.08 0.39 20.67
N SER A 81 -2.93 1.71 20.68
CA SER A 81 -1.71 2.40 21.12
C SER A 81 -1.48 2.26 22.63
N GLU A 82 -2.54 2.28 23.44
CA GLU A 82 -2.44 1.99 24.88
C GLU A 82 -2.06 0.54 25.15
N ALA A 83 -2.68 -0.43 24.46
CA ALA A 83 -2.37 -1.84 24.64
C ALA A 83 -0.92 -2.18 24.26
N THR A 84 -0.42 -1.63 23.15
CA THR A 84 0.99 -1.77 22.74
C THR A 84 1.96 -1.13 23.73
N LYS A 85 1.64 0.09 24.21
CA LYS A 85 2.44 0.77 25.25
C LYS A 85 2.46 -0.01 26.57
N GLY A 86 1.35 -0.63 26.96
CA GLY A 86 1.22 -1.44 28.17
C GLY A 86 2.14 -2.66 28.20
N VAL A 87 2.53 -3.18 27.04
CA VAL A 87 3.52 -4.28 26.91
C VAL A 87 4.93 -3.80 26.59
N GLY A 88 5.20 -2.49 26.69
CA GLY A 88 6.50 -1.91 26.42
C GLY A 88 6.88 -1.89 24.93
N VAL A 89 5.91 -2.07 24.02
CA VAL A 89 6.14 -1.97 22.58
C VAL A 89 5.94 -0.52 22.15
N LYS A 90 7.01 0.09 21.61
CA LYS A 90 6.93 1.40 20.98
C LYS A 90 6.47 1.25 19.54
N VAL A 91 5.35 1.87 19.20
CA VAL A 91 4.82 1.92 17.82
C VAL A 91 5.09 3.29 17.20
N SER A 92 5.35 3.30 15.88
CA SER A 92 5.46 4.50 15.05
C SER A 92 4.50 4.34 13.88
N PRO A 93 3.48 5.21 13.72
CA PRO A 93 2.59 5.14 12.57
C PRO A 93 3.33 5.45 11.27
N GLU A 94 3.18 4.59 10.27
CA GLU A 94 3.81 4.77 8.96
C GLU A 94 2.85 4.40 7.83
N ILE A 95 3.03 5.03 6.67
CA ILE A 95 2.37 4.60 5.43
C ILE A 95 3.21 3.47 4.85
N PHE A 96 2.62 2.28 4.78
CA PHE A 96 3.27 1.15 4.13
C PHE A 96 3.43 1.45 2.63
N PRO A 97 4.64 1.36 2.05
CA PRO A 97 4.88 1.77 0.66
C PRO A 97 4.25 0.84 -0.38
N ALA A 98 3.84 -0.36 0.04
CA ALA A 98 3.13 -1.33 -0.79
C ALA A 98 1.64 -1.42 -0.41
N GLY A 99 0.92 -2.36 -1.01
CA GLY A 99 -0.50 -2.60 -0.73
C GLY A 99 -0.71 -3.69 0.32
N THR A 100 -1.75 -3.52 1.16
CA THR A 100 -2.31 -4.58 2.01
C THR A 100 -3.81 -4.67 1.81
N ASP A 101 -4.42 -5.76 2.25
CA ASP A 101 -5.88 -5.94 2.20
C ASP A 101 -6.64 -4.96 3.10
N SER A 102 -5.95 -4.27 4.01
CA SER A 102 -6.51 -3.18 4.82
C SER A 102 -7.15 -2.09 3.95
N ARG A 103 -6.70 -1.91 2.70
CA ARG A 103 -7.33 -0.97 1.76
C ARG A 103 -8.81 -1.28 1.52
N PHE A 104 -9.21 -2.54 1.53
CA PHE A 104 -10.60 -2.92 1.28
C PHE A 104 -11.48 -2.64 2.51
N LEU A 105 -10.98 -2.98 3.70
CA LEU A 105 -11.65 -2.68 4.97
C LEU A 105 -11.83 -1.18 5.18
N ARG A 106 -10.77 -0.39 5.00
CA ARG A 106 -10.85 1.08 5.08
C ARG A 106 -11.80 1.66 4.05
N GLY A 107 -11.89 1.05 2.86
CA GLY A 107 -12.84 1.43 1.81
C GLY A 107 -14.31 1.28 2.19
N VAL A 108 -14.61 0.43 3.19
CA VAL A 108 -15.97 0.27 3.76
C VAL A 108 -16.06 0.85 5.19
N ASN A 109 -15.21 1.81 5.52
CA ASN A 109 -15.15 2.51 6.81
C ASN A 109 -14.86 1.61 8.03
N ILE A 110 -14.16 0.49 7.83
CA ILE A 110 -13.64 -0.33 8.92
C ILE A 110 -12.19 0.08 9.18
N PRO A 111 -11.84 0.62 10.37
CA PRO A 111 -10.46 0.90 10.73
C PRO A 111 -9.61 -0.36 10.71
N ALA A 112 -8.41 -0.25 10.14
CA ALA A 112 -7.48 -1.37 10.00
C ALA A 112 -6.05 -0.85 10.14
N PHE A 113 -5.30 -1.41 11.08
CA PHE A 113 -3.90 -1.08 11.32
C PHE A 113 -3.04 -2.28 10.94
N GLY A 114 -2.09 -2.06 10.02
CA GLY A 114 -1.07 -3.05 9.72
C GLY A 114 -0.05 -3.07 10.86
N PHE A 115 0.07 -4.19 11.56
CA PHE A 115 1.00 -4.32 12.67
C PHE A 115 1.60 -5.72 12.67
N SER A 116 2.90 -5.80 12.91
CA SER A 116 3.60 -7.06 13.14
C SER A 116 4.63 -6.85 14.25
N PRO A 117 4.54 -7.55 15.38
CA PRO A 117 5.43 -7.39 16.52
C PRO A 117 6.79 -8.09 16.29
N MET A 118 7.40 -7.87 15.12
CA MET A 118 8.69 -8.42 14.72
C MET A 118 9.82 -7.45 15.09
N ALA A 119 9.88 -7.06 16.36
CA ALA A 119 10.86 -6.09 16.81
C ALA A 119 12.29 -6.64 16.70
N ARG A 120 13.23 -5.78 16.28
CA ARG A 120 14.67 -6.11 16.19
C ARG A 120 15.00 -7.26 15.21
N SER A 121 14.12 -7.56 14.27
CA SER A 121 14.42 -8.45 13.14
C SER A 121 14.80 -7.64 11.88
N PRO A 122 15.62 -8.21 10.98
CA PRO A 122 15.79 -7.63 9.65
C PRO A 122 14.46 -7.62 8.89
N VAL A 123 14.32 -6.68 7.95
CA VAL A 123 13.19 -6.66 7.00
C VAL A 123 13.59 -7.58 5.84
N LEU A 124 12.98 -8.77 5.78
CA LEU A 124 13.28 -9.80 4.78
C LEU A 124 12.06 -10.20 3.95
N LEU A 125 10.97 -9.42 4.00
CA LEU A 125 9.77 -9.74 3.23
C LEU A 125 10.12 -9.81 1.73
N HIS A 126 9.83 -10.94 1.10
CA HIS A 126 10.14 -11.22 -0.31
C HIS A 126 11.65 -11.29 -0.65
N GLU A 127 12.52 -11.41 0.34
CA GLU A 127 13.96 -11.58 0.13
C GLU A 127 14.38 -13.05 0.10
N HIS A 128 15.59 -13.31 -0.42
CA HIS A 128 16.16 -14.65 -0.40
C HIS A 128 16.45 -15.10 1.03
N ASN A 129 16.14 -16.36 1.35
CA ASN A 129 16.30 -16.93 2.69
C ASN A 129 15.53 -16.14 3.78
N GLU A 130 14.34 -15.63 3.46
CA GLU A 130 13.42 -15.03 4.44
C GLU A 130 13.27 -15.93 5.68
N TYR A 131 13.50 -15.35 6.86
CA TYR A 131 13.37 -16.05 8.14
C TYR A 131 12.87 -15.10 9.24
N LEU A 132 12.37 -15.71 10.32
CA LEU A 132 12.07 -15.02 11.56
C LEU A 132 12.66 -15.81 12.72
N GLU A 133 13.38 -15.12 13.60
CA GLU A 133 13.92 -15.75 14.81
C GLU A 133 12.79 -16.30 15.69
N ARG A 134 12.98 -17.50 16.22
CA ARG A 134 11.98 -18.15 17.09
C ARG A 134 11.64 -17.28 18.29
N SER A 135 12.62 -16.60 18.89
CA SER A 135 12.40 -15.70 20.02
C SER A 135 11.50 -14.53 19.63
N VAL A 136 11.73 -13.91 18.47
CA VAL A 136 10.90 -12.79 17.97
C VAL A 136 9.47 -13.25 17.71
N PHE A 137 9.28 -14.44 17.14
CA PHE A 137 7.95 -15.01 16.96
C PHE A 137 7.21 -15.21 18.30
N LEU A 138 7.88 -15.77 19.31
CA LEU A 138 7.30 -16.00 20.64
C LEU A 138 7.02 -14.70 21.39
N GLU A 139 7.90 -13.69 21.29
CA GLU A 139 7.64 -12.35 21.80
C GLU A 139 6.41 -11.72 21.12
N GLY A 140 6.27 -11.91 19.81
CA GLY A 140 5.12 -11.46 19.05
C GLY A 140 3.79 -12.04 19.54
N ILE A 141 3.78 -13.32 19.92
CA ILE A 141 2.61 -13.96 20.54
C ILE A 141 2.26 -13.27 21.86
N ALA A 142 3.25 -13.02 22.72
CA ALA A 142 3.02 -12.35 24.01
C ALA A 142 2.47 -10.92 23.83
N VAL A 143 2.85 -10.22 22.75
CA VAL A 143 2.30 -8.92 22.40
C VAL A 143 0.83 -9.04 21.97
N TYR A 144 0.49 -9.96 21.05
CA TYR A 144 -0.90 -10.16 20.62
C TYR A 144 -1.81 -10.67 21.74
N ASP A 145 -1.30 -11.46 22.70
CA ASP A 145 -2.04 -11.89 23.90
C ASP A 145 -2.56 -10.72 24.74
N LYS A 146 -1.97 -9.52 24.60
CA LYS A 146 -2.46 -8.31 25.27
C LYS A 146 -3.29 -7.41 24.36
N ILE A 147 -2.89 -7.27 23.09
CA ILE A 147 -3.60 -6.40 22.15
C ILE A 147 -4.98 -6.95 21.79
N LEU A 148 -5.09 -8.25 21.49
CA LEU A 148 -6.36 -8.82 21.02
C LEU A 148 -7.47 -8.75 22.08
N PRO A 149 -7.25 -9.10 23.36
CA PRO A 149 -8.28 -8.91 24.38
C PRO A 149 -8.63 -7.45 24.63
N ALA A 150 -7.67 -6.52 24.54
CA ALA A 150 -7.95 -5.09 24.69
C ALA A 150 -8.91 -4.58 23.60
N LEU A 151 -8.67 -4.97 22.34
CA LEU A 151 -9.55 -4.62 21.22
C LEU A 151 -10.89 -5.36 21.27
N ALA A 152 -10.90 -6.67 21.55
CA ALA A 152 -12.10 -7.49 21.49
C ALA A 152 -13.09 -7.22 22.64
N ASN A 153 -12.59 -6.79 23.80
CA ASN A 153 -13.43 -6.40 24.94
C ASN A 153 -13.76 -4.90 24.95
N HIS A 154 -13.30 -4.14 23.95
CA HIS A 154 -13.69 -2.75 23.82
C HIS A 154 -15.13 -2.67 23.30
N TYR A 155 -16.02 -2.13 24.13
CA TYR A 155 -17.41 -1.89 23.76
C TYR A 155 -17.65 -0.38 23.66
N LYS A 156 -18.32 0.02 22.57
CA LYS A 156 -18.96 1.33 22.51
C LYS A 156 -20.05 1.41 23.56
N ASN A 157 -19.97 2.41 24.43
CA ASN A 157 -21.15 2.94 25.11
C ASN A 157 -21.94 3.83 24.15
#